data_AF-A0A8T4J1N1-F1
#
_entry.id   AF-A0A8T4J1N1-F1
#
_cell.length_a   1.000
_cell.length_b   1.000
_cell.length_c   1.000
_cell.angle_alpha   90.00
_cell.angle_beta   90.00
_cell.angle_gamma   90.00
#
_symmetry.space_group_name_H-M   'P 1'
#
loop_
_entity.id
_entity.type
_entity.pdbx_description
1 polymer ?
#
loop_
_entity_poly.entity_id
_entity_poly.type
_entity_poly.pdbx_seq_one_letter_code
_entity_poly.pdbx_strand_id
1 'polypeptide(L)' 'MTVLPSALDAKSAEYAANREALLGKLAELEAEHAKAREGGGEKYVERHRKRGKLLARERIELL' A
#
# COMPACT_ATOMS: atom_id res chain seq x y z
N MET A 1 1.22 32.18 -13.56
CA MET A 1 1.17 30.74 -13.25
C MET A 1 1.50 30.00 -14.52
N THR A 2 2.61 29.27 -14.57
CA THR A 2 3.05 28.54 -15.77
C THR A 2 2.40 27.16 -15.79
N VAL A 3 1.61 26.88 -16.83
CA VAL A 3 0.95 25.58 -17.02
C VAL A 3 1.85 24.69 -17.88
N LEU A 4 2.02 23.44 -17.47
CA LEU A 4 2.68 22.42 -18.28
C LEU A 4 1.62 21.68 -19.12
N PRO A 5 1.65 21.79 -20.46
CA PRO A 5 0.74 21.04 -21.31
C PRO A 5 1.12 19.55 -21.31
N SER A 6 0.11 18.67 -21.23
CA SER A 6 0.30 17.22 -21.37
C SER A 6 0.01 16.79 -22.81
N ALA A 7 0.92 16.01 -23.39
CA ALA A 7 0.72 15.35 -24.69
C ALA A 7 0.14 13.93 -24.56
N LEU A 8 -0.18 13.49 -23.34
CA LEU A 8 -0.69 12.15 -23.07
C LEU A 8 -2.13 11.98 -23.56
N ASP A 9 -2.37 10.97 -24.40
CA ASP A 9 -3.72 10.51 -24.74
C ASP A 9 -4.17 9.38 -23.82
N ALA A 10 -5.02 9.73 -22.85
CA ALA A 10 -5.59 8.79 -21.88
C ALA A 10 -6.63 7.81 -22.47
N LYS A 11 -7.04 7.98 -23.74
CA LYS A 11 -7.96 7.06 -24.43
C LYS A 11 -7.24 6.10 -25.38
N SER A 12 -5.93 6.27 -25.55
CA SER A 12 -5.12 5.40 -26.41
C SER A 12 -5.02 3.98 -25.84
N ALA A 13 -4.90 2.99 -26.71
CA ALA A 13 -4.69 1.60 -26.31
C ALA A 13 -3.36 1.41 -25.57
N GLU A 14 -2.32 2.15 -25.97
CA GLU A 14 -1.01 2.13 -25.30
C GLU A 14 -1.11 2.62 -23.85
N TYR A 15 -1.85 3.72 -23.60
CA TYR A 15 -2.10 4.20 -22.25
C TYR A 15 -2.82 3.13 -21.40
N ALA A 16 -3.85 2.48 -21.95
CA ALA A 16 -4.57 1.44 -21.25
C ALA A 16 -3.66 0.26 -20.85
N ALA A 17 -2.83 -0.23 -21.78
CA ALA A 17 -1.89 -1.31 -21.53
C ALA A 17 -0.83 -0.93 -20.48
N ASN A 18 -0.26 0.28 -20.59
CA ASN A 18 0.70 0.78 -19.61
C ASN A 18 0.09 0.92 -18.21
N ARG A 19 -1.15 1.41 -18.14
CA ARG A 19 -1.90 1.53 -16.88
C ARG A 19 -2.17 0.17 -16.26
N GLU A 20 -2.60 -0.82 -17.04
CA GLU A 20 -2.84 -2.17 -16.57
C GLU A 20 -1.56 -2.80 -15.99
N ALA A 21 -0.44 -2.71 -16.72
CA ALA A 21 0.85 -3.21 -16.26
C ALA A 21 1.30 -2.55 -14.95
N LEU A 22 1.11 -1.23 -14.80
CA LEU A 22 1.46 -0.52 -13.58
C LEU A 22 0.56 -0.90 -12.40
N LEU A 23 -0.74 -1.08 -12.65
CA LEU A 23 -1.67 -1.55 -11.63
C LEU A 23 -1.34 -2.95 -11.13
N GLY A 24 -0.88 -3.85 -12.01
CA GLY A 24 -0.38 -5.17 -11.61
C GLY A 24 0.76 -5.06 -10.60
N LYS A 25 1.74 -4.20 -10.86
CA LYS A 25 2.87 -3.95 -9.93
C LYS A 25 2.41 -3.35 -8.60
N LEU A 26 1.43 -2.44 -8.63
CA LEU A 26 0.86 -1.88 -7.41
C LEU A 26 0.15 -2.95 -6.58
N ALA A 27 -0.59 -3.85 -7.22
CA ALA A 27 -1.25 -4.95 -6.53
C ALA A 27 -0.23 -5.89 -5.84
N GLU A 28 0.89 -6.20 -6.50
CA GLU A 28 1.99 -6.96 -5.90
C GLU A 28 2.57 -6.24 -4.66
N LEU A 29 2.81 -4.93 -4.77
CA LEU A 29 3.30 -4.13 -3.65
C LEU A 29 2.31 -4.09 -2.49
N GLU A 30 1.01 -3.92 -2.78
CA GLU A 30 -0.05 -3.92 -1.78
C GLU A 30 -0.14 -5.27 -1.04
N ALA A 31 0.06 -6.39 -1.75
CA ALA A 31 0.09 -7.72 -1.15
C ALA A 31 1.27 -7.87 -0.17
N GLU A 32 2.47 -7.45 -0.56
CA GLU A 32 3.64 -7.48 0.34
C GLU A 32 3.48 -6.51 1.52
N HIS A 33 2.89 -5.33 1.30
CA HIS A 33 2.54 -4.40 2.36
C HIS A 33 1.50 -4.97 3.33
N ALA A 34 0.53 -5.76 2.85
CA ALA A 34 -0.44 -6.45 3.70
C ALA A 34 0.27 -7.46 4.61
N LYS A 35 1.16 -8.30 4.07
CA LYS A 35 1.98 -9.23 4.87
C LYS A 35 2.82 -8.50 5.91
N ALA A 36 3.48 -7.41 5.53
CA ALA A 36 4.27 -6.61 6.45
C ALA A 36 3.42 -5.98 7.57
N ARG A 37 2.15 -5.67 7.31
CA ARG A 37 1.21 -5.14 8.32
C ARG A 37 0.79 -6.17 9.37
N GLU A 38 0.84 -7.46 9.05
CA GLU A 38 0.60 -8.55 10.03
C GLU A 38 1.68 -8.58 11.13
N GLY A 39 2.81 -7.89 10.92
CA GLY A 39 3.88 -7.77 11.90
C GLY A 39 4.58 -9.10 12.13
N GLY A 40 4.60 -9.56 13.39
CA GLY A 40 5.17 -10.86 13.74
C GLY A 40 4.27 -12.06 13.41
N GLY A 41 3.07 -11.83 12.84
CA GLY A 41 2.03 -12.84 12.69
C GLY A 41 1.12 -12.94 13.92
N GLU A 42 -0.05 -13.56 13.74
CA GLU A 42 -1.18 -13.56 14.68
C GLU A 42 -0.78 -13.99 16.10
N LYS A 43 0.00 -15.08 16.22
CA LYS A 43 0.49 -15.60 17.51
C LYS A 43 1.22 -14.55 18.33
N TYR A 44 2.07 -13.75 17.67
CA TYR A 44 2.88 -12.74 18.37
C TYR A 44 2.10 -11.45 18.62
N VAL A 45 1.20 -11.09 17.71
CA VAL A 45 0.25 -9.99 17.88
C VAL A 45 -0.62 -10.23 19.11
N GLU A 46 -1.26 -11.40 19.19
CA GLU A 46 -2.06 -11.77 20.35
C GLU A 46 -1.25 -11.76 21.63
N ARG A 47 -0.03 -12.31 21.62
CA ARG A 47 0.84 -12.32 22.79
C ARG A 47 1.18 -10.90 23.25
N HIS A 48 1.36 -9.95 22.32
CA HIS A 48 1.63 -8.55 22.64
C HIS A 48 0.40 -7.90 23.28
N ARG A 49 -0.79 -8.11 22.68
CA ARG A 49 -2.07 -7.59 23.18
C ARG A 49 -2.47 -8.19 24.53
N LYS A 50 -2.26 -9.50 24.75
CA LYS A 50 -2.49 -10.19 26.04
C LYS A 50 -1.65 -9.61 27.18
N ARG A 51 -0.56 -8.90 26.88
CA ARG A 51 0.26 -8.16 27.86
C ARG A 51 -0.22 -6.72 28.08
N GLY A 52 -1.39 -6.34 27.54
CA GLY A 52 -1.94 -4.98 27.63
C GLY A 52 -1.17 -3.95 26.82
N LYS A 53 -0.34 -4.37 25.84
CA LYS A 53 0.50 -3.48 25.04
C LYS A 53 -0.09 -3.27 23.64
N LEU A 54 -0.02 -2.03 23.16
CA LEU A 54 -0.30 -1.68 21.78
C LEU A 54 0.84 -2.11 20.85
N LEU A 55 0.50 -2.58 19.66
CA LEU A 55 1.44 -2.81 18.56
C LEU A 55 2.08 -1.50 18.11
N ALA A 56 3.22 -1.59 17.41
CA ALA A 56 3.93 -0.40 16.93
C ALA A 56 3.06 0.50 16.04
N ARG A 57 2.32 -0.09 15.10
CA ARG A 57 1.39 0.66 14.23
C ARG A 57 0.20 1.25 14.99
N GLU A 58 -0.37 0.51 15.93
CA GLU A 58 -1.45 1.01 16.79
C GLU A 58 -1.01 2.23 17.61
N ARG A 59 0.26 2.30 18.03
CA ARG A 59 0.79 3.49 18.71
C ARG A 59 0.92 4.69 17.78
N ILE A 60 1.32 4.47 16.53
CA ILE A 60 1.47 5.55 15.54
C ILE A 60 0.10 6.13 15.19
N GLU A 61 -0.93 5.30 15.05
CA GLU A 61 -2.32 5.74 14.76
C GLU A 61 -2.95 6.60 15.87
N LEU A 62 -2.38 6.57 17.08
CA LEU A 62 -2.85 7.37 18.21
C LEU A 62 -2.11 8.71 18.38
N LEU A 63 -1.13 9.01 17.51
CA LEU A 63 -0.41 10.29 17.46
C LEU A 63 -1.10 11.27 16.52
#